data_AF-A0A7C1KEP7-F1
#
_entry.id   AF-A0A7C1KEP7-F1
#
_cell.length_a   1.000
_cell.length_b   1.000
_cell.length_c   1.000
_cell.angle_alpha   90.00
_cell.angle_beta   90.00
_cell.angle_gamma   90.00
#
_symmetry.space_group_name_H-M   'P 1'
#
loop_
_entity.id
_entity.type
_entity.pdbx_description
1 polymer ?
#
loop_
_entity_poly.entity_id
_entity_poly.type
_entity_poly.pdbx_seq_one_letter_code
_entity_poly.pdbx_strand_id
1 'polypeptide(L)'
;MRAKEKYPHLWQFLAGYFHQDFLDDYESPDAAIAAFISEHTPDEIRTVCKELDEVIPLMEQMEDPHKFFSVDLGCEYYTRADGLTEVEWLRHVRKQLGCDQL
;
A
#
# COMPACT_ATOMS: atom_id res chain seq x y z
N MET A 1 15.72 2.72 12.28
CA MET A 1 15.31 3.13 10.92
C MET A 1 13.79 3.14 10.92
N ARG A 2 13.19 4.25 10.51
CA ARG A 2 11.71 4.37 10.42
C ARG A 2 11.21 3.61 9.19
N ALA A 3 9.97 3.14 9.18
CA ALA A 3 9.44 2.39 8.03
C ALA A 3 9.56 3.18 6.72
N LYS A 4 9.24 4.49 6.73
CA LYS A 4 9.46 5.40 5.58
C LYS A 4 10.90 5.50 5.06
N GLU A 5 11.90 5.20 5.89
CA GLU A 5 13.32 5.21 5.47
C GLU A 5 13.73 3.85 4.90
N LYS A 6 13.09 2.77 5.38
CA LYS A 6 13.36 1.40 4.92
C LYS A 6 12.56 1.03 3.67
N TYR A 7 11.34 1.54 3.57
CA TYR A 7 10.36 1.28 2.53
C TYR A 7 9.88 2.61 1.90
N PRO A 8 10.79 3.42 1.34
CA PRO A 8 10.43 4.75 0.87
C PRO A 8 9.42 4.74 -0.28
N HIS A 9 9.46 3.75 -1.16
CA HIS A 9 8.58 3.70 -2.33
C HIS A 9 7.16 3.27 -1.97
N LEU A 10 7.04 2.25 -1.10
CA LEU A 10 5.77 1.81 -0.55
C LEU A 10 5.16 2.89 0.35
N TRP A 11 5.97 3.56 1.17
CA TRP A 11 5.49 4.69 1.97
C TRP A 11 4.97 5.82 1.07
N GLN A 12 5.70 6.19 0.01
CA GLN A 12 5.25 7.23 -0.92
C GLN A 12 3.95 6.84 -1.63
N PHE A 13 3.83 5.58 -2.07
CA PHE A 13 2.60 5.06 -2.67
C PHE A 13 1.43 5.12 -1.68
N LEU A 14 1.59 4.58 -0.47
CA LEU A 14 0.52 4.52 0.52
C LEU A 14 0.11 5.90 1.03
N ALA A 15 1.07 6.72 1.43
CA ALA A 15 0.81 8.07 1.94
C ALA A 15 0.38 9.06 0.84
N GLY A 16 0.76 8.81 -0.41
CA GLY A 16 0.46 9.68 -1.54
C GLY A 16 -0.87 9.38 -2.22
N TYR A 17 -1.32 8.12 -2.27
CA TYR A 17 -2.56 7.72 -2.95
C TYR A 17 -3.69 7.36 -1.99
N PHE A 18 -3.39 7.12 -0.72
CA PHE A 18 -4.37 6.81 0.32
C PHE A 18 -4.22 7.79 1.49
N HIS A 19 -4.15 9.09 1.19
CA HIS A 19 -4.25 10.16 2.19
C HIS A 19 -5.69 10.33 2.69
N GLN A 20 -5.90 11.15 3.72
CA GLN A 20 -7.19 11.29 4.41
C GLN A 20 -8.39 11.55 3.47
N ASP A 21 -8.19 12.37 2.43
CA ASP A 21 -9.24 12.79 1.49
C ASP A 21 -9.15 12.08 0.13
N PHE A 22 -8.44 10.94 0.03
CA PHE A 22 -8.18 10.30 -1.26
C PHE A 22 -9.45 9.94 -2.06
N LEU A 23 -10.60 9.78 -1.39
CA LEU A 23 -11.87 9.50 -2.06
C LEU A 23 -12.43 10.71 -2.83
N ASP A 24 -11.97 11.93 -2.53
CA ASP A 24 -12.31 13.12 -3.30
C ASP A 24 -11.53 13.17 -4.63
N ASP A 25 -10.33 12.59 -4.65
CA ASP A 25 -9.46 12.53 -5.83
C ASP A 25 -9.70 11.24 -6.65
N TYR A 26 -10.03 10.14 -5.98
CA TYR A 26 -10.20 8.81 -6.56
C TYR A 26 -11.53 8.18 -6.10
N GLU A 27 -12.38 7.78 -7.03
CA GLU A 27 -13.73 7.25 -6.72
C GLU A 27 -13.72 5.99 -5.81
N SER A 28 -12.60 5.29 -5.71
CA SER A 28 -12.44 4.11 -4.86
C SER A 28 -10.96 3.80 -4.55
N PRO A 29 -10.66 2.93 -3.56
CA PRO A 29 -9.31 2.43 -3.33
C PRO A 29 -8.68 1.79 -4.58
N ASP A 30 -9.47 1.07 -5.38
CA ASP A 30 -9.00 0.47 -6.63
C ASP A 30 -8.71 1.53 -7.70
N ALA A 31 -9.49 2.62 -7.73
CA ALA A 31 -9.22 3.75 -8.62
C ALA A 31 -7.91 4.46 -8.25
N ALA A 32 -7.58 4.58 -6.96
CA ALA A 32 -6.31 5.11 -6.50
C ALA A 32 -5.12 4.22 -6.94
N ILE A 33 -5.26 2.89 -6.87
CA ILE A 33 -4.26 1.95 -7.41
C ILE A 33 -4.10 2.14 -8.93
N ALA A 34 -5.21 2.25 -9.66
CA ALA A 34 -5.19 2.44 -11.10
C ALA A 34 -4.51 3.76 -11.51
N ALA A 35 -4.75 4.85 -10.75
CA ALA A 35 -4.08 6.13 -10.94
C ALA A 35 -2.56 5.97 -10.78
N PHE A 36 -2.10 5.34 -9.70
CA PHE A 36 -0.68 5.07 -9.48
C PHE A 36 -0.05 4.29 -10.65
N ILE A 37 -0.70 3.22 -11.11
CA ILE A 37 -0.23 2.41 -12.25
C ILE A 37 -0.12 3.25 -13.53
N SER A 38 -1.05 4.19 -13.76
CA SER A 38 -1.06 5.02 -14.97
C SER A 38 0.01 6.12 -14.97
N GLU A 39 0.42 6.56 -13.78
CA GLU A 39 1.34 7.69 -13.59
C GLU A 39 2.81 7.25 -13.44
N HIS A 40 3.05 5.97 -13.14
CA HIS A 40 4.37 5.45 -12.83
C HIS A 40 4.86 4.42 -13.86
N THR A 41 6.18 4.36 -13.99
CA THR A 41 6.86 3.40 -14.88
C THR A 41 6.83 1.98 -14.30
N PRO A 42 6.97 0.94 -15.15
CA PRO A 42 7.10 -0.43 -14.67
C PRO A 42 8.25 -0.66 -13.67
N ASP A 43 9.34 0.11 -13.76
CA ASP A 43 10.46 0.02 -12.81
C ASP A 43 10.12 0.59 -11.43
N GLU A 44 9.35 1.68 -11.39
CA GLU A 44 8.86 2.25 -10.12
C GLU A 44 7.86 1.30 -9.47
N ILE A 45 6.93 0.73 -10.24
CA ILE A 45 5.98 -0.29 -9.76
C ILE A 45 6.72 -1.52 -9.23
N ARG A 46 7.73 -2.03 -9.96
CA ARG A 46 8.61 -3.12 -9.50
C ARG A 46 9.26 -2.82 -8.16
N THR A 47 9.61 -1.56 -7.89
CA THR A 47 10.27 -1.18 -6.64
C THR A 47 9.28 -1.22 -5.47
N VAL A 48 8.05 -0.74 -5.67
CA VAL A 48 6.96 -0.90 -4.69
C VAL A 48 6.66 -2.37 -4.42
N CYS A 49 6.60 -3.21 -5.46
CA CYS A 49 6.38 -4.65 -5.33
C CYS A 49 7.42 -5.34 -4.43
N LYS A 50 8.71 -5.00 -4.58
CA LYS A 50 9.78 -5.54 -3.73
C LYS A 50 9.60 -5.18 -2.27
N GLU A 51 9.20 -3.94 -1.98
CA GLU A 51 8.94 -3.50 -0.61
C GLU A 51 7.69 -4.15 -0.03
N LEU A 52 6.64 -4.37 -0.83
CA LEU A 52 5.45 -5.14 -0.43
C LEU A 52 5.81 -6.59 -0.06
N ASP A 53 6.70 -7.24 -0.83
CA ASP A 53 7.14 -8.61 -0.57
C ASP A 53 7.88 -8.74 0.78
N GLU A 54 8.54 -7.68 1.24
CA GLU A 54 9.14 -7.64 2.58
C GLU A 54 8.14 -7.29 3.69
N VAL A 55 7.23 -6.35 3.42
CA VAL A 55 6.31 -5.80 4.42
C VAL A 55 5.16 -6.75 4.76
N ILE A 56 4.60 -7.45 3.78
CA ILE A 56 3.46 -8.36 4.01
C ILE A 56 3.82 -9.45 5.05
N PRO A 57 4.91 -10.22 4.90
CA PRO A 57 5.27 -11.25 5.89
C PRO A 57 5.61 -10.66 7.26
N LEU A 58 6.15 -9.43 7.30
CA LEU A 58 6.45 -8.74 8.56
C LEU A 58 5.16 -8.39 9.30
N MET A 59 4.16 -7.84 8.61
CA MET A 59 2.87 -7.47 9.20
C MET A 59 2.06 -8.70 9.65
N GLU A 60 2.16 -9.82 8.93
CA GLU A 60 1.52 -11.09 9.32
C GLU A 60 2.01 -11.64 10.67
N GLN A 61 3.21 -11.26 11.09
CA GLN A 61 3.77 -11.65 12.39
C GLN A 61 3.40 -10.68 13.51
N MET A 62 2.77 -9.55 13.19
CA MET A 62 2.35 -8.56 14.20
C MET A 62 1.02 -8.98 14.84
N GLU A 63 0.92 -8.80 16.15
CA GLU A 63 -0.35 -8.99 16.87
C GLU A 63 -1.40 -7.94 16.47
N ASP A 64 -0.96 -6.70 16.21
CA ASP A 64 -1.79 -5.62 15.69
C ASP A 64 -0.99 -4.78 14.67
N PRO A 65 -1.18 -5.01 13.36
CA PRO A 65 -0.47 -4.27 12.32
C PRO A 65 -1.03 -2.86 12.08
N HIS A 66 -2.14 -2.48 12.72
CA HIS A 66 -2.88 -1.27 12.39
C HIS A 66 -2.04 0.01 12.51
N LYS A 67 -1.27 0.15 13.60
CA LYS A 67 -0.41 1.32 13.82
C LYS A 67 0.73 1.38 12.80
N PHE A 68 1.31 0.24 12.46
CA PHE A 68 2.37 0.19 11.46
C PHE A 68 1.84 0.58 10.07
N PHE A 69 0.66 0.09 9.71
CA PHE A 69 0.00 0.42 8.45
C PHE A 69 -0.39 1.91 8.34
N SER A 70 -1.06 2.45 9.36
CA SER A 70 -1.55 3.83 9.34
C SER A 70 -0.45 4.87 9.59
N VAL A 71 0.36 4.68 10.62
CA VAL A 71 1.32 5.70 11.07
C VAL A 71 2.67 5.55 10.38
N ASP A 72 3.20 4.32 10.35
CA ASP A 72 4.57 4.10 9.87
C ASP A 72 4.64 4.01 8.35
N LEU A 73 3.63 3.41 7.70
CA LEU A 73 3.46 3.37 6.23
C LEU A 73 2.61 4.51 5.67
N GLY A 74 1.88 5.25 6.52
CA GLY A 74 1.15 6.46 6.13
C GLY A 74 -0.18 6.22 5.41
N CYS A 75 -0.77 5.03 5.47
CA CYS A 75 -2.02 4.73 4.78
C CYS A 75 -3.25 5.13 5.62
N GLU A 76 -4.06 6.05 5.13
CA GLU A 76 -5.31 6.50 5.78
C GLU A 76 -6.55 5.70 5.32
N TYR A 77 -6.38 4.74 4.41
CA TYR A 77 -7.48 3.87 4.01
C TYR A 77 -7.90 2.94 5.16
N TYR A 78 -9.14 3.11 5.62
CA TYR A 78 -9.73 2.29 6.69
C TYR A 78 -10.29 0.97 6.14
N THR A 79 -9.40 0.00 5.92
CA THR A 79 -9.68 -1.33 5.34
C THR A 79 -10.85 -2.09 6.01
N ARG A 80 -11.04 -1.89 7.32
CA ARG A 80 -12.10 -2.58 8.08
C ARG A 80 -13.51 -2.15 7.69
N ALA A 81 -13.71 -0.96 7.11
CA ALA A 81 -15.00 -0.57 6.55
C ALA A 81 -15.44 -1.51 5.41
N ASP A 82 -14.47 -2.10 4.70
CA ASP A 82 -14.69 -3.04 3.60
C ASP A 82 -14.51 -4.50 4.03
N GLY A 83 -14.43 -4.76 5.34
CA GLY A 83 -14.31 -6.10 5.89
C GLY A 83 -12.95 -6.77 5.67
N LEU A 84 -11.92 -5.98 5.37
CA LEU A 84 -10.55 -6.46 5.12
C LEU A 84 -9.64 -6.18 6.31
N THR A 85 -8.68 -7.06 6.54
CA THR A 85 -7.46 -6.75 7.30
C THR A 85 -6.50 -5.91 6.46
N GLU A 86 -5.58 -5.21 7.12
CA GLU A 86 -4.52 -4.45 6.47
C GLU A 86 -3.64 -5.35 5.58
N VAL A 87 -3.39 -6.59 6.02
CA VAL A 87 -2.61 -7.59 5.25
C VAL A 87 -3.39 -8.06 4.01
N GLU A 88 -4.67 -8.38 4.14
CA GLU A 88 -5.51 -8.77 2.99
C GLU A 88 -5.56 -7.66 1.94
N TRP A 89 -5.69 -6.41 2.39
CA TRP A 89 -5.62 -5.25 1.51
C TRP A 89 -4.27 -5.14 0.78
N LEU A 90 -3.14 -5.25 1.49
CA LEU A 90 -1.82 -5.20 0.85
C LEU A 90 -1.59 -6.36 -0.14
N ARG A 91 -2.16 -7.54 0.12
CA ARG A 91 -2.14 -8.67 -0.82
C ARG A 91 -2.96 -8.36 -2.08
N HIS A 92 -4.10 -7.67 -1.94
CA HIS A 92 -4.88 -7.19 -3.07
C HIS A 92 -4.11 -6.13 -3.88
N VAL A 93 -3.52 -5.13 -3.23
CA VAL A 93 -2.64 -4.13 -3.87
C VAL A 93 -1.54 -4.84 -4.67
N ARG A 94 -0.81 -5.78 -4.06
CA ARG A 94 0.26 -6.54 -4.70
C ARG A 94 -0.22 -7.26 -5.98
N LYS A 95 -1.44 -7.81 -5.96
CA LYS A 95 -2.05 -8.43 -7.13
C LYS A 95 -2.40 -7.40 -8.22
N GLN A 96 -2.98 -6.26 -7.84
CA GLN A 96 -3.35 -5.19 -8.79
C GLN A 96 -2.14 -4.55 -9.47
N LEU A 97 -1.03 -4.38 -8.73
CA LEU A 97 0.25 -3.90 -9.28
C LEU A 97 0.94 -4.91 -10.20
N GLY A 98 0.41 -6.14 -10.32
CA GLY A 98 0.98 -7.18 -11.17
C GLY A 98 2.30 -7.74 -10.63
N CYS A 99 2.57 -7.67 -9.32
CA CYS A 99 3.85 -8.08 -8.74
C CYS A 99 4.21 -9.57 -9.00
N ASP A 100 3.22 -10.42 -9.27
CA ASP A 100 3.42 -11.84 -9.62
C ASP A 100 3.95 -12.07 -11.04
N GLN A 101 3.99 -11.02 -11.87
CA GLN A 101 4.38 -11.08 -13.28
C GLN A 101 5.71 -10.37 -13.57
N LEU A 102 6.37 -9.87 -12.52
CA LEU A 102 7.56 -9.02 -12.58
C LEU A 102 8.87 -9.77 -12.35
#